data_AF-A0A962W6D7-F1
#
_entry.id   AF-A0A962W6D7-F1
#
_cell.length_a   1.000
_cell.length_b   1.000
_cell.length_c   1.000
_cell.angle_alpha   90.00
_cell.angle_beta   90.00
_cell.angle_gamma   90.00
#
_symmetry.space_group_name_H-M   'P 1'
#
loop_
_entity.id
_entity.type
_entity.pdbx_description
1 polymer ?
#
loop_
_entity_poly.entity_id
_entity_poly.type
_entity_poly.pdbx_seq_one_letter_code
_entity_poly.pdbx_strand_id
1 'polypeptide(L)'
;MDQQQPITFVINGRTYRLDPGMGEAMRAMPAEDRGQLLRLLEAVREQERLSRAAVDAAAASVLVAGGAAGVGASPKPERLGSGDVDALMARLVMEEQRHRKPAISRASLYKWSAVCVGSLLVLMFIL
;
A
#
# COMPACT_ATOMS: atom_id res chain seq x y z
N MET A 1 -1.51 -30.87 -10.48
CA MET A 1 -2.67 -30.66 -9.60
C MET A 1 -2.37 -29.44 -8.76
N ASP A 2 -2.84 -28.26 -9.18
CA ASP A 2 -2.62 -27.02 -8.46
C ASP A 2 -3.41 -27.05 -7.15
N GLN A 3 -2.71 -27.20 -6.02
CA GLN A 3 -3.33 -27.12 -4.70
C GLN A 3 -3.68 -25.67 -4.41
N GLN A 4 -4.88 -25.25 -4.82
CA GLN A 4 -5.44 -23.95 -4.45
C GLN A 4 -5.65 -23.93 -2.94
N GLN A 5 -4.87 -23.09 -2.25
CA GLN A 5 -4.97 -22.94 -0.81
C GLN A 5 -6.27 -22.21 -0.43
N PRO A 6 -6.93 -22.63 0.67
CA PRO A 6 -8.11 -21.96 1.17
C PRO A 6 -7.80 -20.52 1.58
N ILE A 7 -8.62 -19.57 1.16
CA ILE A 7 -8.47 -18.17 1.57
C ILE A 7 -9.34 -17.94 2.80
N THR A 8 -8.73 -17.59 3.92
CA THR A 8 -9.45 -17.25 5.16
C THR A 8 -9.44 -15.74 5.37
N PHE A 9 -10.59 -15.15 5.68
CA PHE A 9 -10.74 -13.70 5.89
C PHE A 9 -11.84 -13.44 6.92
N VAL A 10 -11.85 -12.24 7.50
CA VAL A 10 -12.77 -11.86 8.57
C VAL A 10 -13.62 -10.67 8.12
N ILE A 11 -14.94 -10.79 8.21
CA ILE A 11 -15.91 -9.72 7.91
C ILE A 11 -16.81 -9.55 9.13
N ASN A 12 -16.94 -8.32 9.63
CA ASN A 12 -17.77 -8.01 10.81
C ASN A 12 -17.51 -8.94 12.02
N GLY A 13 -16.24 -9.32 12.26
CA GLY A 13 -15.83 -10.22 13.34
C GLY A 13 -16.13 -11.71 13.10
N ARG A 14 -16.69 -12.08 11.94
CA ARG A 14 -16.95 -13.46 11.55
C ARG A 14 -15.88 -13.95 10.59
N THR A 15 -15.33 -15.12 10.88
CA THR A 15 -14.29 -15.72 10.03
C THR A 15 -14.95 -16.56 8.95
N TYR A 16 -14.58 -16.30 7.71
CA TYR A 16 -15.05 -17.00 6.53
C TYR A 16 -13.88 -17.63 5.79
N ARG A 17 -14.15 -18.78 5.16
CA ARG A 17 -13.17 -19.53 4.37
C ARG A 17 -13.74 -19.70 2.97
N LEU A 18 -12.99 -19.22 1.98
CA LEU A 18 -13.28 -19.38 0.56
C LEU A 18 -12.45 -20.55 0.03
N ASP A 19 -13.14 -21.60 -0.38
CA ASP A 19 -12.59 -22.74 -1.12
C ASP A 19 -13.21 -22.77 -2.53
N PRO A 20 -12.46 -23.12 -3.60
CA PRO A 20 -12.93 -23.08 -4.99
C PRO A 20 -14.18 -23.94 -5.27
N GLY A 21 -14.42 -24.96 -4.44
CA GLY A 21 -15.57 -25.86 -4.55
C GLY A 21 -16.77 -25.51 -3.64
N MET A 22 -16.67 -24.45 -2.83
CA MET A 22 -17.60 -24.19 -1.73
C MET A 22 -18.54 -22.99 -2.02
N GLY A 23 -19.14 -22.98 -3.21
CA GLY A 23 -20.10 -21.95 -3.62
C GLY A 23 -21.32 -21.82 -2.70
N GLU A 24 -21.69 -22.89 -2.00
CA GLU A 24 -22.76 -22.90 -1.00
C GLU A 24 -22.41 -22.08 0.26
N ALA A 25 -21.13 -22.03 0.67
CA ALA A 25 -20.70 -21.20 1.80
C ALA A 25 -20.84 -19.69 1.48
N MET A 26 -20.65 -19.29 0.23
CA MET A 26 -20.92 -17.93 -0.21
C MET A 26 -22.42 -17.61 -0.24
N ARG A 27 -23.28 -18.59 -0.55
CA ARG A 27 -24.74 -18.40 -0.53
C ARG A 27 -25.29 -18.29 0.89
N ALA A 28 -24.73 -19.05 1.82
CA ALA A 28 -25.09 -19.03 3.24
C ALA A 28 -24.64 -17.75 3.96
N MET A 29 -23.73 -16.96 3.37
CA MET A 29 -23.25 -15.71 3.95
C MET A 29 -24.37 -14.64 3.99
N PRO A 30 -24.50 -13.89 5.10
CA PRO A 30 -25.44 -12.77 5.20
C PRO A 30 -25.27 -11.75 4.07
N ALA A 31 -26.36 -11.13 3.63
CA ALA A 31 -26.33 -10.19 2.50
C ALA A 31 -25.39 -8.99 2.74
N GLU A 32 -25.34 -8.48 3.97
CA GLU A 32 -24.45 -7.39 4.37
C GLU A 32 -22.97 -7.78 4.25
N ASP A 33 -22.60 -8.94 4.79
CA ASP A 33 -21.24 -9.46 4.76
C ASP A 33 -20.78 -9.74 3.31
N ARG A 34 -21.69 -10.24 2.46
CA ARG A 34 -21.41 -10.41 1.02
C ARG A 34 -21.12 -9.09 0.32
N GLY A 35 -21.87 -8.04 0.66
CA GLY A 35 -21.63 -6.70 0.11
C GLY A 35 -20.25 -6.16 0.49
N GLN A 36 -19.80 -6.40 1.73
CA GLN A 36 -18.45 -6.02 2.15
C GLN A 36 -17.37 -6.85 1.45
N LEU A 37 -17.58 -8.16 1.28
CA LEU A 37 -16.65 -9.01 0.54
C LEU A 37 -16.50 -8.52 -0.91
N LEU A 38 -17.61 -8.20 -1.58
CA LEU A 38 -17.57 -7.69 -2.95
C LEU A 38 -16.79 -6.38 -3.05
N ARG A 39 -17.02 -5.43 -2.13
CA ARG A 39 -16.25 -4.18 -2.09
C ARG A 39 -14.77 -4.42 -1.85
N LEU A 40 -14.42 -5.36 -0.98
CA LEU A 40 -13.02 -5.72 -0.73
C LEU A 40 -12.37 -6.32 -2.00
N LEU A 41 -13.06 -7.25 -2.67
CA LEU A 41 -12.58 -7.86 -3.90
C LEU A 41 -12.43 -6.85 -5.04
N GLU A 42 -13.35 -5.89 -5.14
CA GLU A 42 -13.28 -4.80 -6.12
C GLU A 42 -12.08 -3.87 -5.84
N ALA A 43 -11.86 -3.51 -4.57
CA ALA A 43 -10.70 -2.72 -4.17
C ALA A 43 -9.37 -3.44 -4.47
N VAL A 44 -9.29 -4.75 -4.17
CA VAL A 44 -8.11 -5.57 -4.47
C VAL A 44 -7.88 -5.66 -5.98
N ARG A 45 -8.93 -5.85 -6.78
CA ARG A 45 -8.85 -5.90 -8.24
C ARG A 45 -8.33 -4.58 -8.82
N GLU A 46 -8.83 -3.45 -8.32
CA GLU A 46 -8.38 -2.14 -8.78
C GLU A 46 -6.92 -1.88 -8.38
N GLN A 47 -6.53 -2.27 -7.17
CA GLN A 47 -5.13 -2.20 -6.73
C GLN A 47 -4.22 -3.06 -7.60
N GLU A 48 -4.63 -4.28 -7.96
CA GLU A 48 -3.84 -5.15 -8.85
C GLU A 48 -3.69 -4.53 -10.24
N ARG A 49 -4.76 -3.92 -10.78
CA ARG A 49 -4.74 -3.21 -12.06
C ARG A 49 -3.74 -2.05 -12.03
N LEU A 50 -3.79 -1.23 -10.98
CA LEU A 50 -2.85 -0.13 -10.78
C LEU A 50 -1.41 -0.62 -10.59
N SER A 51 -1.22 -1.72 -9.87
CA SER A 51 0.09 -2.32 -9.64
C SER A 51 0.70 -2.85 -10.94
N ARG A 52 -0.08 -3.54 -11.77
CA ARG A 52 0.35 -4.00 -13.10
C ARG A 52 0.70 -2.81 -14.00
N ALA A 53 -0.16 -1.78 -14.04
CA ALA A 53 0.12 -0.57 -14.82
C ALA A 53 1.39 0.16 -14.33
N ALA A 54 1.66 0.17 -13.03
CA ALA A 54 2.88 0.73 -12.47
C ALA A 54 4.12 -0.09 -12.83
N VAL A 55 4.03 -1.43 -12.83
CA VAL A 55 5.10 -2.32 -13.27
C VAL A 55 5.37 -2.16 -14.77
N ASP A 56 4.32 -2.08 -15.60
CA ASP A 56 4.45 -1.86 -17.04
C ASP A 56 5.01 -0.46 -17.35
N ALA A 57 4.59 0.58 -16.62
CA ALA A 57 5.15 1.92 -16.73
C ALA A 57 6.61 1.97 -16.27
N ALA A 58 6.97 1.24 -15.21
CA ALA A 58 8.35 1.11 -14.76
C ALA A 58 9.19 0.38 -15.81
N ALA A 59 8.71 -0.74 -16.37
CA ALA A 59 9.37 -1.46 -17.45
C ALA A 59 9.54 -0.60 -18.71
N ALA A 60 8.51 0.17 -19.09
CA ALA A 60 8.57 1.12 -20.19
C ALA A 60 9.55 2.27 -19.90
N SER A 61 9.60 2.78 -18.67
CA SER A 61 10.57 3.82 -18.28
C SER A 61 12.01 3.32 -18.28
N VAL A 62 12.25 2.04 -17.96
CA VAL A 62 13.57 1.40 -18.09
C VAL A 62 13.95 1.23 -19.56
N LEU A 63 13.01 0.85 -20.42
CA LEU A 63 13.23 0.77 -21.87
C LEU A 63 13.48 2.13 -22.52
N VAL A 64 12.75 3.18 -22.11
CA VAL A 64 12.94 4.55 -22.62
C VAL A 64 14.21 5.19 -22.04
N ALA A 65 14.56 4.94 -20.79
CA ALA A 65 15.85 5.34 -20.23
C ALA A 65 17.03 4.59 -20.88
N GLY A 66 16.80 3.35 -21.37
CA GLY A 66 17.75 2.62 -22.20
C GLY A 66 17.81 3.09 -23.67
N GLY A 67 16.74 3.75 -24.17
CA GLY A 67 16.62 4.19 -25.57
C GLY A 67 16.97 5.67 -25.81
N ALA A 68 17.00 6.51 -24.78
CA ALA A 68 17.33 7.93 -24.88
C ALA A 68 18.81 8.27 -24.60
N ALA A 69 19.69 7.27 -24.51
CA ALA A 69 21.14 7.47 -24.53
C ALA A 69 21.66 7.42 -25.98
N GLY A 70 21.27 8.42 -26.76
CA GLY A 70 21.90 8.70 -28.03
C GLY A 70 23.27 9.36 -27.82
N VAL A 71 24.31 8.65 -28.27
CA VAL A 71 25.63 9.17 -28.69
C VAL A 71 26.63 9.51 -27.56
N GLY A 72 27.33 8.49 -27.09
CA GLY A 72 28.63 8.66 -26.44
C GLY A 72 28.95 7.58 -25.40
N ALA A 73 29.97 6.78 -25.71
CA ALA A 73 30.63 5.82 -24.81
C ALA A 73 29.88 4.49 -24.54
N SER A 74 30.37 3.47 -25.22
CA SER A 74 30.33 2.05 -24.84
C SER A 74 30.34 1.83 -23.31
N PRO A 75 29.46 1.01 -22.73
CA PRO A 75 29.56 0.64 -21.34
C PRO A 75 30.74 -0.35 -21.20
N LYS A 76 31.92 0.23 -21.00
CA LYS A 76 33.07 -0.51 -20.51
C LYS A 76 32.67 -1.06 -19.14
N PRO A 77 32.85 -2.35 -18.85
CA PRO A 77 32.62 -2.90 -17.52
C PRO A 77 33.75 -2.44 -16.60
N GLU A 78 33.79 -1.15 -16.29
CA GLU A 78 34.65 -0.59 -15.26
C GLU A 78 33.97 -0.85 -13.92
N ARG A 79 34.53 -1.83 -13.22
CA ARG A 79 34.44 -2.09 -11.78
C ARG A 79 33.78 -0.93 -11.01
N LEU A 80 32.51 -1.13 -10.62
CA LEU A 80 31.83 -0.34 -9.60
C LEU A 80 32.75 -0.24 -8.38
N GLY A 81 33.39 0.90 -8.21
CA GLY A 81 34.26 1.18 -7.07
C GLY A 81 33.43 1.35 -5.81
N SER A 82 34.03 1.08 -4.65
CA SER A 82 33.39 1.26 -3.32
C SER A 82 32.76 2.64 -3.10
N GLY A 83 33.15 3.66 -3.88
CA GLY A 83 32.58 5.00 -3.82
C GLY A 83 31.17 5.14 -4.39
N ASP A 84 30.78 4.30 -5.37
CA ASP A 84 29.43 4.36 -5.96
C ASP A 84 28.37 3.83 -4.99
N VAL A 85 28.73 2.85 -4.15
CA VAL A 85 27.85 2.32 -3.10
C VAL A 85 27.56 3.39 -2.05
N ASP A 86 28.57 4.19 -1.69
CA ASP A 86 28.41 5.27 -0.72
C ASP A 86 27.55 6.42 -1.30
N ALA A 87 27.72 6.73 -2.58
CA ALA A 87 26.87 7.70 -3.28
C ALA A 87 25.40 7.26 -3.33
N LEU A 88 25.14 5.96 -3.55
CA LEU A 88 23.79 5.40 -3.50
C LEU A 88 23.21 5.40 -2.08
N MET A 89 24.01 5.06 -1.08
CA MET A 89 23.61 5.11 0.34
C MET A 89 23.27 6.54 0.78
N ALA A 90 24.13 7.50 0.45
CA ALA A 90 23.91 8.92 0.74
C ALA A 90 22.60 9.42 0.10
N ARG A 91 22.34 9.00 -1.14
CA ARG A 91 21.09 9.34 -1.84
C ARG A 91 19.87 8.69 -1.19
N LEU A 92 19.97 7.43 -0.78
CA LEU A 92 18.89 6.71 -0.11
C LEU A 92 18.52 7.37 1.24
N VAL A 93 19.54 7.74 2.03
CA VAL A 93 19.36 8.44 3.31
C VAL A 93 18.73 9.82 3.11
N MET A 94 19.15 10.55 2.08
CA MET A 94 18.56 11.85 1.74
C MET A 94 17.09 11.74 1.31
N GLU A 95 16.74 10.73 0.50
CA GLU A 95 15.36 10.48 0.11
C GLU A 95 14.49 10.04 1.31
N GLU A 96 15.02 9.20 2.20
CA GLU A 96 14.32 8.80 3.43
C GLU A 96 14.06 9.99 4.36
N GLN A 97 15.02 10.90 4.52
CA GLN A 97 14.80 12.12 5.30
C GLN A 97 13.81 13.08 4.65
N ARG A 98 13.75 13.15 3.32
CA ARG A 98 12.72 13.91 2.59
C ARG A 98 11.31 13.32 2.77
N HIS A 99 11.20 11.99 2.80
CA HIS A 99 9.92 11.30 3.01
C HIS A 99 9.56 11.09 4.48
N ARG A 100 10.44 11.46 5.40
CA ARG A 100 10.17 11.48 6.83
C ARG A 100 9.12 12.55 7.12
N LYS A 101 7.86 12.15 7.03
CA LYS A 101 6.68 12.96 7.37
C LYS A 101 6.95 13.68 8.69
N PRO A 102 6.74 15.00 8.78
CA PRO A 102 7.00 15.75 9.99
C PRO A 102 6.24 15.07 11.12
N ALA A 103 6.98 14.59 12.12
CA ALA A 103 6.40 13.97 13.30
C ALA A 103 5.28 14.89 13.79
N ILE A 104 4.06 14.36 13.88
CA ILE A 104 2.91 15.08 14.42
C ILE A 104 3.38 15.72 15.73
N SER A 105 3.46 17.06 15.72
CA SER A 105 3.98 17.80 16.85
C SER A 105 3.10 17.49 18.05
N ARG A 106 3.72 17.20 19.21
CA ARG A 106 3.01 16.95 20.47
C ARG A 106 2.02 18.09 20.81
N ALA A 107 2.29 19.31 20.33
CA ALA A 107 1.39 20.45 20.45
C ALA A 107 0.09 20.31 19.61
N SER A 108 0.17 19.65 18.45
CA SER A 108 -1.00 19.38 17.61
C SER A 108 -1.91 18.33 18.27
N LEU A 109 -1.31 17.25 18.79
CA LEU A 109 -2.03 16.25 19.57
C LEU A 109 -2.75 16.87 20.78
N TYR A 110 -2.10 17.76 21.52
CA TYR A 110 -2.70 18.43 22.67
C TYR A 110 -3.88 19.35 22.29
N LYS A 111 -3.78 20.07 21.17
CA LYS A 111 -4.90 20.89 20.67
C LYS A 111 -6.11 20.03 20.33
N TRP A 112 -5.91 18.92 19.64
CA TRP A 112 -7.00 18.01 19.28
C TRP A 112 -7.60 17.33 20.51
N SER A 113 -6.79 16.93 21.50
CA SER A 113 -7.30 16.36 22.74
C SER A 113 -8.12 17.37 23.55
N ALA A 114 -7.67 18.63 23.64
CA ALA A 114 -8.37 19.67 24.38
C ALA A 114 -9.74 19.99 23.76
N VAL A 115 -9.84 20.01 22.41
CA VAL A 115 -11.10 20.21 21.70
C VAL A 115 -12.06 19.05 21.94
N CYS A 116 -11.58 17.80 21.87
CA CYS A 116 -12.40 16.62 22.15
C CYS A 116 -12.93 16.62 23.59
N VAL A 117 -12.08 16.87 24.58
CA VAL A 117 -12.49 16.89 25.99
C VAL A 117 -13.48 18.03 26.26
N GLY A 118 -13.22 19.23 25.72
CA GLY A 118 -14.14 20.36 25.85
C GLY A 118 -15.51 20.07 25.23
N SER A 119 -15.53 19.47 24.04
CA SER A 119 -16.78 19.07 23.37
C SER A 119 -17.60 18.06 24.19
N LEU A 120 -16.94 17.05 24.76
CA LEU A 120 -17.59 16.06 25.62
C LEU A 120 -18.18 16.69 26.88
N LEU A 121 -17.46 17.62 27.52
CA LEU A 121 -17.96 18.33 28.70
C LEU A 121 -19.19 19.19 28.38
N VAL A 122 -19.18 19.88 27.25
CA VAL A 122 -20.33 20.67 26.78
C VAL A 122 -21.53 19.77 26.47
N LEU A 123 -21.31 18.64 25.78
CA LEU A 123 -22.36 17.68 25.48
C LEU A 123 -22.98 17.09 26.77
N MET A 124 -22.16 16.77 27.78
CA MET A 124 -22.62 16.27 29.07
C MET A 124 -23.44 17.32 29.85
N PHE A 125 -23.21 18.61 29.62
CA PHE A 125 -23.95 19.69 30.28
C PHE A 125 -25.27 20.02 29.58
N ILE A 126 -25.39 19.66 28.31
CA ILE A 126 -26.59 19.86 27.49
C ILE A 126 -27.56 18.66 27.62
N LEU A 127 -27.03 17.47 27.89
CA LEU A 127 -27.79 16.24 28.14
C LEU A 127 -28.27 16.18 29.60
#